data_AF-A0A8D5AK90-F1
#
_entry.id   AF-A0A8D5AK90-F1
#
_cell.length_a   1.000
_cell.length_b   1.000
_cell.length_c   1.000
_cell.angle_alpha   90.00
_cell.angle_beta   90.00
_cell.angle_gamma   90.00
#
_symmetry.space_group_name_H-M   'P 1'
#
loop_
_entity.id
_entity.type
_entity.pdbx_description
1 polymer ?
#
loop_
_entity_poly.entity_id
_entity_poly.type
_entity_poly.pdbx_seq_one_letter_code
_entity_poly.pdbx_strand_id
1 'polypeptide(L)'
;MAVDCATFAVPQMADYFRGFGKWLAEEVGENKAAITVNRYLPFFLDIEQRWKTIPDYTALLGHFGAQRLRRVLLPVRWMQASDLVVTDAVAREEDSNRRRISATLDKVGHGSQAWAILNGYHKVLMSELEDEKTTLRSIRLALTPAAALLLKGKEMERTPPDQLVLDAYLENTPGQRAAVSGFVRYLRNVHGSDIALPKVNEIKVKSNRKKALEAEMLLLMREPGEGEAFIRRWVSVALAYFHGLPKKVGLRVIGGDIIASPDDGLIVRLDGRQYWIPRVAPDV
;
A
#
# COMPACT_ATOMS: atom_id res chain seq x y z
N MET A 1 21.53 -27.40 -21.77
CA MET A 1 21.49 -25.95 -22.06
C MET A 1 22.93 -25.46 -22.24
N ALA A 2 23.28 -24.92 -23.42
CA ALA A 2 24.59 -24.31 -23.63
C ALA A 2 24.50 -22.84 -23.20
N VAL A 3 25.11 -22.52 -22.06
CA VAL A 3 25.21 -21.15 -21.53
C VAL A 3 26.57 -20.61 -21.96
N ASP A 4 26.62 -19.39 -22.49
CA ASP A 4 27.87 -18.76 -22.95
C ASP A 4 28.71 -18.30 -21.74
N CYS A 5 29.31 -19.26 -21.06
CA CYS A 5 30.16 -19.05 -19.90
C CYS A 5 31.59 -18.64 -20.29
N ALA A 6 31.97 -18.75 -21.57
CA ALA A 6 33.32 -18.48 -22.05
C ALA A 6 33.64 -16.98 -22.15
N THR A 7 32.63 -16.12 -22.02
CA THR A 7 32.76 -14.66 -22.11
C THR A 7 33.30 -14.02 -20.81
N PHE A 8 33.26 -14.73 -19.68
CA PHE A 8 33.66 -14.19 -18.38
C PHE A 8 35.16 -14.36 -18.13
N ALA A 9 35.81 -13.29 -17.66
CA ALA A 9 37.23 -13.34 -17.28
C ALA A 9 37.45 -13.94 -15.88
N VAL A 10 36.43 -13.88 -15.01
CA VAL A 10 36.45 -14.41 -13.65
C VAL A 10 35.70 -15.74 -13.60
N PRO A 11 36.36 -16.86 -13.25
CA PRO A 11 35.72 -18.18 -13.21
C PRO A 11 34.47 -18.22 -12.30
N GLN A 12 34.52 -17.52 -11.17
CA GLN A 12 33.40 -17.42 -10.25
C GLN A 12 32.17 -16.77 -10.89
N MET A 13 32.34 -15.77 -11.76
CA MET A 13 31.22 -15.14 -12.46
C MET A 13 30.60 -16.07 -13.51
N ALA A 14 31.43 -16.87 -14.19
CA ALA A 14 30.95 -17.91 -15.09
C ALA A 14 30.09 -18.95 -14.35
N ASP A 15 30.50 -19.33 -13.13
CA ASP A 15 29.73 -20.24 -12.28
C ASP A 15 28.43 -19.62 -11.78
N TYR A 16 28.43 -18.32 -11.44
CA TYR A 16 27.21 -17.58 -11.13
C TYR A 16 26.24 -17.54 -12.31
N PHE A 17 26.72 -17.21 -13.51
CA PHE A 17 25.85 -17.17 -14.68
C PHE A 17 25.30 -18.56 -15.04
N ARG A 18 26.09 -19.62 -14.84
CA ARG A 18 25.64 -21.01 -14.99
C ARG A 18 24.60 -21.39 -13.94
N GLY A 19 24.80 -20.99 -12.69
CA GLY A 19 23.84 -21.18 -11.60
C GLY A 19 22.51 -20.48 -11.89
N PHE A 20 22.57 -19.24 -12.39
CA PHE A 20 21.40 -18.49 -12.83
C PHE A 20 20.67 -19.21 -13.97
N GLY A 21 21.39 -19.71 -14.98
CA GLY A 21 20.79 -20.45 -16.09
C GLY A 21 20.02 -21.70 -15.65
N LYS A 22 20.57 -22.47 -14.70
CA LYS A 22 19.90 -23.64 -14.11
C LYS A 22 18.63 -23.25 -13.38
N TRP A 23 18.72 -22.27 -12.47
CA TRP A 23 17.55 -21.77 -11.73
C TRP A 23 16.48 -21.18 -12.65
N LEU A 24 16.88 -20.48 -13.71
CA LEU A 24 15.94 -19.92 -14.69
C LEU A 24 15.18 -21.02 -15.43
N ALA A 25 15.83 -22.13 -15.77
CA ALA A 25 15.16 -23.30 -16.37
C ALA A 25 14.09 -23.90 -15.44
N GLU A 26 14.36 -23.95 -14.14
CA GLU A 26 13.40 -24.43 -13.14
C GLU A 26 12.20 -23.47 -12.99
N GLU A 27 12.44 -22.15 -13.01
CA GLU A 27 11.39 -21.14 -12.78
C GLU A 27 10.48 -20.90 -14.01
N VAL A 28 11.03 -20.89 -15.24
CA VAL A 28 10.27 -20.52 -16.46
C VAL A 28 10.21 -21.61 -17.52
N GLY A 29 10.81 -22.78 -17.26
CA GLY A 29 10.91 -23.91 -18.19
C GLY A 29 12.14 -23.82 -19.11
N GLU A 30 12.73 -24.98 -19.43
CA GLU A 30 14.01 -25.10 -20.15
C GLU A 30 14.05 -24.36 -21.49
N ASN A 31 13.01 -24.51 -22.32
CA ASN A 31 12.95 -23.89 -23.65
C ASN A 31 12.94 -22.35 -23.56
N LYS A 32 12.18 -21.80 -22.62
CA LYS A 32 12.08 -20.34 -22.43
C LYS A 32 13.34 -19.78 -21.78
N ALA A 33 13.95 -20.52 -20.85
CA ALA A 33 15.21 -20.15 -20.23
C ALA A 33 16.35 -20.11 -21.27
N ALA A 34 16.45 -21.10 -22.15
CA ALA A 34 17.47 -21.13 -23.20
C ALA A 34 17.39 -19.92 -24.14
N ILE A 35 16.18 -19.46 -24.48
CA ILE A 35 15.98 -18.27 -25.33
C ILE A 35 16.32 -16.97 -24.58
N THR A 36 16.02 -16.90 -23.28
CA THR A 36 16.06 -15.63 -22.52
C THR A 36 17.32 -15.43 -21.68
N VAL A 37 18.08 -16.47 -21.36
CA VAL A 37 19.26 -16.41 -20.47
C VAL A 37 20.32 -15.42 -20.99
N ASN A 38 20.60 -15.43 -22.29
CA ASN A 38 21.60 -14.55 -22.90
C ASN A 38 21.20 -13.07 -22.89
N ARG A 39 19.91 -12.74 -22.73
CA ARG A 39 19.46 -11.35 -22.55
C ARG A 39 20.04 -10.73 -21.28
N TYR A 40 20.38 -11.56 -20.29
CA TYR A 40 20.95 -11.11 -19.02
C TYR A 40 22.47 -11.08 -19.02
N LEU A 41 23.14 -11.62 -20.05
CA LEU A 41 24.61 -11.64 -20.14
C LEU A 41 25.25 -10.25 -19.98
N PRO A 42 24.75 -9.16 -20.62
CA PRO A 42 25.33 -7.82 -20.43
C PRO A 42 25.26 -7.32 -18.97
N PHE A 43 24.27 -7.76 -18.19
CA PHE A 43 24.15 -7.39 -16.78
C PHE A 43 25.22 -8.06 -15.92
N PHE A 44 25.52 -9.34 -16.16
CA PHE A 44 26.58 -10.05 -15.44
C PHE A 44 27.98 -9.57 -15.84
N LEU A 45 28.21 -9.22 -17.11
CA LEU A 45 29.47 -8.63 -17.56
C LEU A 45 29.73 -7.25 -16.93
N ASP A 46 28.70 -6.41 -16.80
CA ASP A 46 28.80 -5.10 -16.12
C ASP A 46 29.19 -5.29 -14.64
N ILE A 47 28.61 -6.31 -13.98
CA ILE A 47 28.98 -6.68 -12.62
C ILE A 47 30.44 -7.16 -12.52
N GLU A 48 30.87 -8.06 -13.42
CA GLU A 48 32.25 -8.56 -13.44
C GLU A 48 33.26 -7.43 -13.68
N GLN A 49 32.97 -6.54 -14.62
CA GLN A 49 33.86 -5.45 -14.97
C GLN A 49 34.12 -4.56 -13.75
N ARG A 50 33.08 -4.30 -12.95
CA ARG A 50 33.13 -3.33 -11.87
C ARG A 50 33.51 -3.90 -10.50
N TRP A 51 33.00 -5.07 -10.13
CA TRP A 51 33.20 -5.64 -8.80
C TRP A 51 33.92 -6.99 -8.82
N LYS A 52 34.10 -7.62 -10.00
CA LYS A 52 34.69 -8.97 -10.19
C LYS A 52 33.91 -10.11 -9.52
N THR A 53 32.98 -9.81 -8.63
CA THR A 53 32.04 -10.72 -7.97
C THR A 53 30.68 -10.02 -7.81
N ILE A 54 29.65 -10.74 -7.36
CA ILE A 54 28.32 -10.15 -7.13
C ILE A 54 28.40 -9.27 -5.86
N PRO A 55 28.17 -7.94 -5.96
CA PRO A 55 28.23 -7.05 -4.81
C PRO A 55 26.90 -7.07 -4.03
N ASP A 56 26.88 -6.41 -2.87
CA ASP A 56 25.65 -6.24 -2.09
C ASP A 56 24.56 -5.46 -2.85
N TYR A 57 23.33 -5.54 -2.34
CA TYR A 57 22.19 -4.89 -2.96
C TYR A 57 22.32 -3.36 -3.02
N THR A 58 22.98 -2.76 -2.04
CA THR A 58 23.18 -1.30 -1.99
C THR A 58 24.09 -0.81 -3.12
N ALA A 59 25.17 -1.54 -3.42
CA ALA A 59 26.06 -1.27 -4.52
C ALA A 59 25.36 -1.48 -5.88
N LEU A 60 24.53 -2.52 -6.01
CA LEU A 60 23.70 -2.72 -7.21
C LEU A 60 22.71 -1.57 -7.41
N LEU A 61 22.00 -1.16 -6.36
CA LEU A 61 21.02 -0.08 -6.44
C LEU A 61 21.68 1.27 -6.75
N GLY A 62 22.82 1.55 -6.12
CA GLY A 62 23.58 2.78 -6.35
C GLY A 62 24.10 2.91 -7.78
N HIS A 63 24.52 1.81 -8.39
CA HIS A 63 25.07 1.84 -9.75
C HIS A 63 23.99 1.75 -10.85
N PHE A 64 23.07 0.80 -10.74
CA PHE A 64 22.08 0.54 -11.79
C PHE A 64 20.82 1.40 -11.65
N GLY A 65 20.52 1.88 -10.45
CA GLY A 65 19.27 2.55 -10.13
C GLY A 65 18.06 1.61 -10.15
N ALA A 66 16.97 2.04 -9.52
CA ALA A 66 15.77 1.21 -9.35
C ALA A 66 15.12 0.80 -10.68
N GLN A 67 15.18 1.65 -11.72
CA GLN A 67 14.53 1.38 -13.01
C GLN A 67 15.24 0.28 -13.81
N ARG A 68 16.57 0.26 -13.83
CA ARG A 68 17.34 -0.78 -14.54
C ARG A 68 17.22 -2.11 -13.81
N LEU A 69 17.26 -2.12 -12.47
CA LEU A 69 17.04 -3.33 -11.67
C LEU A 69 15.65 -3.96 -11.89
N ARG A 70 14.60 -3.16 -12.14
CA ARG A 70 13.28 -3.69 -12.54
C ARG A 70 13.30 -4.47 -13.86
N ARG A 71 14.18 -4.10 -14.81
CA ARG A 71 14.31 -4.78 -16.11
C ARG A 71 15.07 -6.11 -16.00
N VAL A 72 15.87 -6.30 -14.95
CA VAL A 72 16.65 -7.50 -14.66
C VAL A 72 16.17 -8.20 -13.37
N LEU A 73 14.85 -8.23 -13.17
CA LEU A 73 14.26 -8.78 -11.95
C LEU A 73 14.62 -10.26 -11.71
N LEU A 74 14.73 -11.07 -12.78
CA LEU A 74 15.02 -12.50 -12.67
C LEU A 74 16.45 -12.78 -12.17
N PRO A 75 17.51 -12.16 -12.72
CA PRO A 75 18.83 -12.22 -12.11
C PRO A 75 18.87 -11.79 -10.64
N VAL A 76 18.18 -10.70 -10.29
CA VAL A 76 18.15 -10.21 -8.90
C VAL A 76 17.43 -11.19 -7.97
N ARG A 77 16.31 -11.78 -8.40
CA ARG A 77 15.59 -12.83 -7.63
C ARG A 77 16.46 -14.06 -7.42
N TRP A 78 17.19 -14.48 -8.43
CA TRP A 78 18.11 -15.61 -8.33
C TRP A 78 19.25 -15.33 -7.33
N MET A 79 19.87 -14.14 -7.41
CA MET A 79 20.92 -13.73 -6.47
C MET A 79 20.45 -13.73 -5.02
N GLN A 80 19.18 -13.37 -4.79
CA GLN A 80 18.53 -13.46 -3.48
C GLN A 80 18.26 -14.90 -3.06
N ALA A 81 17.71 -15.72 -3.96
CA ALA A 81 17.40 -17.13 -3.68
C ALA A 81 18.65 -17.99 -3.45
N SER A 82 19.81 -17.54 -3.94
CA SER A 82 21.10 -18.22 -3.80
C SER A 82 21.97 -17.62 -2.68
N ASP A 83 21.41 -16.73 -1.85
CA ASP A 83 22.11 -15.97 -0.79
C ASP A 83 23.36 -15.19 -1.25
N LEU A 84 23.50 -14.94 -2.56
CA LEU A 84 24.61 -14.18 -3.15
C LEU A 84 24.43 -12.67 -2.98
N VAL A 85 23.18 -12.23 -2.82
CA VAL A 85 22.82 -10.86 -2.44
C VAL A 85 21.93 -10.96 -1.22
N VAL A 86 22.48 -10.63 -0.06
CA VAL A 86 21.69 -10.41 1.15
C VAL A 86 20.89 -9.13 0.91
N THR A 87 19.62 -9.27 0.53
CA THR A 87 18.70 -8.14 0.62
C THR A 87 18.52 -7.82 2.08
N ASP A 88 19.13 -6.73 2.51
CA ASP A 88 18.62 -6.02 3.65
C ASP A 88 17.25 -5.41 3.26
N ALA A 89 16.20 -6.23 3.39
CA ALA A 89 14.83 -5.82 3.15
C ALA A 89 14.45 -4.62 4.02
N VAL A 90 15.10 -4.49 5.19
CA VAL A 90 14.97 -3.35 6.09
C VAL A 90 15.54 -2.11 5.41
N ALA A 91 16.77 -2.15 4.89
CA ALA A 91 17.39 -1.01 4.20
C ALA A 91 16.56 -0.50 2.99
N ARG A 92 15.92 -1.40 2.22
CA ARG A 92 15.01 -1.00 1.12
C ARG A 92 13.73 -0.34 1.63
N GLU A 93 13.15 -0.87 2.70
CA GLU A 93 11.96 -0.29 3.32
C GLU A 93 12.27 1.09 3.91
N GLU A 94 13.43 1.26 4.56
CA GLU A 94 13.89 2.53 5.10
C GLU A 94 14.10 3.59 4.01
N ASP A 95 14.82 3.26 2.93
CA ASP A 95 15.00 4.14 1.77
C ASP A 95 13.66 4.55 1.16
N SER A 96 12.73 3.60 1.01
CA SER A 96 11.37 3.90 0.54
C SER A 96 10.61 4.84 1.49
N ASN A 97 10.70 4.61 2.80
CA ASN A 97 10.06 5.46 3.80
C ASN A 97 10.66 6.87 3.79
N ARG A 98 11.99 7.02 3.72
CA ARG A 98 12.67 8.32 3.62
C ARG A 98 12.23 9.11 2.39
N ARG A 99 12.17 8.47 1.21
CA ARG A 99 11.66 9.14 -0.01
C ARG A 99 10.21 9.61 0.14
N ARG A 100 9.35 8.80 0.76
CA ARG A 100 7.94 9.15 0.99
C ARG A 100 7.79 10.26 2.04
N ILE A 101 8.65 10.30 3.05
CA ILE A 101 8.71 11.38 4.03
C ILE A 101 9.09 12.69 3.31
N SER A 102 10.16 12.70 2.52
CA SER A 102 10.57 13.87 1.73
C SER A 102 9.43 14.36 0.84
N ALA A 103 8.83 13.46 0.05
CA ALA A 103 7.70 13.80 -0.81
C ALA A 103 6.48 14.33 -0.03
N THR A 104 6.30 13.96 1.24
CA THR A 104 5.23 14.51 2.08
C THR A 104 5.55 15.93 2.53
N LEU A 105 6.81 16.21 2.89
CA LEU A 105 7.27 17.56 3.26
C LEU A 105 7.17 18.52 2.08
N ASP A 106 7.56 18.06 0.88
CA ASP A 106 7.58 18.87 -0.34
C ASP A 106 6.17 19.36 -0.74
N LYS A 107 5.11 18.60 -0.43
CA LYS A 107 3.72 18.97 -0.75
C LYS A 107 3.24 20.25 -0.10
N VAL A 108 3.76 20.60 1.09
CA VAL A 108 3.30 21.78 1.84
C VAL A 108 3.90 23.07 1.27
N GLY A 109 4.93 22.95 0.42
CA GLY A 109 5.64 24.08 -0.20
C GLY A 109 6.64 24.70 0.77
N HIS A 110 7.93 24.53 0.45
CA HIS A 110 9.06 25.04 1.23
C HIS A 110 8.92 26.55 1.50
N GLY A 111 9.32 26.99 2.70
CA GLY A 111 9.30 28.39 3.12
C GLY A 111 7.95 28.93 3.61
N SER A 112 6.86 28.16 3.50
CA SER A 112 5.56 28.54 4.08
C SER A 112 5.53 28.33 5.61
N GLN A 113 4.67 29.05 6.32
CA GLN A 113 4.43 28.82 7.75
C GLN A 113 3.96 27.38 8.02
N ALA A 114 3.12 26.83 7.14
CA ALA A 114 2.68 25.44 7.21
C ALA A 114 3.86 24.46 7.10
N TRP A 115 4.82 24.74 6.21
CA TRP A 115 6.03 23.92 6.10
C TRP A 115 6.90 24.00 7.35
N ALA A 116 7.04 25.20 7.95
CA ALA A 116 7.80 25.36 9.19
C ALA A 116 7.19 24.54 10.34
N ILE A 117 5.86 24.53 10.46
CA ILE A 117 5.13 23.73 11.45
C ILE A 117 5.35 22.22 11.19
N LEU A 118 5.18 21.76 9.93
CA LEU A 118 5.36 20.35 9.60
C LEU A 118 6.80 19.87 9.82
N ASN A 119 7.78 20.71 9.44
CA ASN A 119 9.19 20.40 9.62
C ASN A 119 9.57 20.36 11.10
N GLY A 120 9.00 21.24 11.93
CA GLY A 120 9.16 21.17 13.39
C GLY A 120 8.65 19.85 13.96
N TYR A 121 7.46 19.40 13.52
CA TYR A 121 6.94 18.10 13.93
C TYR A 121 7.79 16.94 13.43
N HIS A 122 8.27 17.00 12.18
CA HIS A 122 9.21 16.01 11.63
C HIS A 122 10.49 15.90 12.46
N LYS A 123 11.07 17.02 12.91
CA LYS A 123 12.26 17.01 13.77
C LYS A 123 12.00 16.33 15.12
N VAL A 124 10.85 16.58 15.74
CA VAL A 124 10.46 15.89 16.99
C VAL A 124 10.39 14.38 16.75
N LEU A 125 9.73 13.95 15.68
CA LEU A 125 9.61 12.53 15.34
C LEU A 125 10.96 11.88 15.00
N MET A 126 11.88 12.60 14.36
CA MET A 126 13.23 12.11 14.06
C MET A 126 14.07 11.97 15.34
N SER A 127 13.92 12.86 16.32
CA SER A 127 14.55 12.67 17.63
C SER A 127 14.02 11.44 18.36
N GLU A 128 12.72 11.15 18.25
CA GLU A 128 12.15 9.90 18.78
C GLU A 128 12.67 8.64 18.06
N LEU A 129 13.10 8.76 16.80
CA LEU A 129 13.73 7.65 16.05
C LEU A 129 15.15 7.39 16.56
N GLU A 130 15.92 8.46 16.81
CA GLU A 130 17.26 8.37 17.39
C GLU A 130 17.23 7.74 18.80
N ASP A 131 16.17 8.00 19.56
CA ASP A 131 15.89 7.38 20.86
C ASP A 131 15.29 5.95 20.77
N GLU A 132 15.17 5.38 19.57
CA GLU A 132 14.56 4.05 19.30
C GLU A 132 13.09 3.92 19.77
N LYS A 133 12.38 5.02 19.99
CA LYS A 133 10.96 5.05 20.44
C LYS A 133 9.97 4.88 19.28
N THR A 134 10.43 5.04 18.04
CA THR A 134 9.60 4.95 16.84
C THR A 134 10.39 4.37 15.66
N THR A 135 9.74 4.23 14.51
CA THR A 135 10.36 3.75 13.26
C THR A 135 10.11 4.73 12.13
N LEU A 136 10.94 4.73 11.08
CA LEU A 136 10.72 5.53 9.87
C LEU A 136 9.32 5.29 9.25
N ARG A 137 8.81 4.06 9.36
CA ARG A 137 7.45 3.72 8.92
C ARG A 137 6.40 4.47 9.73
N SER A 138 6.52 4.49 11.05
CA SER A 138 5.61 5.23 11.94
C SER A 138 5.67 6.73 11.70
N ILE A 139 6.86 7.30 11.51
CA ILE A 139 7.04 8.72 11.16
C ILE A 139 6.30 9.05 9.86
N ARG A 140 6.52 8.26 8.81
CA ARG A 140 5.82 8.44 7.52
C ARG A 140 4.31 8.42 7.69
N LEU A 141 3.79 7.48 8.50
CA LEU A 141 2.36 7.36 8.77
C LEU A 141 1.81 8.55 9.57
N ALA A 142 2.59 9.13 10.48
CA ALA A 142 2.20 10.31 11.26
C ALA A 142 2.28 11.62 10.47
N LEU A 143 3.26 11.77 9.57
CA LEU A 143 3.41 12.99 8.76
C LEU A 143 2.33 13.14 7.69
N THR A 144 1.79 12.04 7.16
CA THR A 144 0.76 12.08 6.11
C THR A 144 -0.51 12.85 6.54
N PRO A 145 -1.18 12.51 7.66
CA PRO A 145 -2.34 13.26 8.15
C PRO A 145 -1.96 14.67 8.62
N ALA A 146 -0.76 14.88 9.18
CA ALA A 146 -0.29 16.21 9.58
C ALA A 146 -0.18 17.17 8.38
N ALA A 147 0.44 16.71 7.30
CA ALA A 147 0.54 17.47 6.05
C ALA A 147 -0.85 17.75 5.45
N ALA A 148 -1.75 16.77 5.47
CA ALA A 148 -3.12 16.96 4.97
C ALA A 148 -3.91 17.99 5.78
N LEU A 149 -3.81 17.97 7.12
CA LEU A 149 -4.44 18.96 7.98
C LEU A 149 -3.88 20.37 7.74
N LEU A 150 -2.56 20.49 7.56
CA LEU A 150 -1.93 21.77 7.25
C LEU A 150 -2.32 22.32 5.88
N LEU A 151 -2.43 21.46 4.87
CA LEU A 151 -2.94 21.84 3.56
C LEU A 151 -4.39 22.33 3.65
N LYS A 152 -5.22 21.67 4.47
CA LYS A 152 -6.59 22.15 4.74
C LYS A 152 -6.59 23.51 5.46
N GLY A 153 -5.69 23.72 6.41
CA GLY A 153 -5.49 25.01 7.06
C GLY A 153 -5.08 26.10 6.08
N LYS A 154 -4.18 25.79 5.13
CA LYS A 154 -3.80 26.71 4.06
C LYS A 154 -4.97 27.05 3.13
N GLU A 155 -5.76 26.05 2.73
CA GLU A 155 -6.98 26.23 1.92
C GLU A 155 -8.00 27.14 2.60
N MET A 156 -8.12 27.03 3.93
CA MET A 156 -9.04 27.83 4.75
C MET A 156 -8.39 29.13 5.30
N GLU A 157 -7.19 29.47 4.85
CA GLU A 157 -6.41 30.64 5.31
C GLU A 157 -6.22 30.72 6.83
N ARG A 158 -6.11 29.56 7.49
CA ARG A 158 -5.97 29.39 8.95
C ARG A 158 -4.76 28.52 9.26
N THR A 159 -3.58 29.14 9.29
CA THR A 159 -2.30 28.49 9.66
C THR A 159 -1.67 29.24 10.85
N PRO A 160 -1.34 28.58 11.98
CA PRO A 160 -1.56 27.16 12.27
C PRO A 160 -3.05 26.77 12.21
N PRO A 161 -3.37 25.49 11.88
CA PRO A 161 -4.76 25.00 11.91
C PRO A 161 -5.38 25.25 13.27
N ASP A 162 -6.66 25.63 13.30
CA ASP A 162 -7.45 25.75 14.53
C ASP A 162 -8.52 24.65 14.61
N GLN A 163 -9.42 24.73 15.59
CA GLN A 163 -10.49 23.75 15.77
C GLN A 163 -11.39 23.65 14.53
N LEU A 164 -11.69 24.77 13.86
CA LEU A 164 -12.55 24.80 12.68
C LEU A 164 -11.91 24.02 11.53
N VAL A 165 -10.60 24.19 11.33
CA VAL A 165 -9.85 23.43 10.32
C VAL A 165 -9.82 21.93 10.66
N LEU A 166 -9.58 21.58 11.93
CA LEU A 166 -9.56 20.18 12.37
C LEU A 166 -10.92 19.50 12.16
N ASP A 167 -12.01 20.17 12.52
CA ASP A 167 -13.36 19.64 12.37
C ASP A 167 -13.68 19.44 10.88
N ALA A 168 -13.45 20.45 10.04
CA ALA A 168 -13.67 20.35 8.59
C ALA A 168 -12.81 19.23 7.94
N TYR A 169 -11.58 19.04 8.40
CA TYR A 169 -10.72 17.95 7.95
C TYR A 169 -11.28 16.57 8.34
N LEU A 170 -11.74 16.41 9.59
CA LEU A 170 -12.28 15.15 10.10
C LEU A 170 -13.70 14.86 9.59
N GLU A 171 -14.47 15.87 9.16
CA GLU A 171 -15.73 15.65 8.47
C GLU A 171 -15.52 14.93 7.14
N ASN A 172 -14.48 15.31 6.39
CA ASN A 172 -14.12 14.67 5.12
C ASN A 172 -13.37 13.35 5.31
N THR A 173 -12.62 13.20 6.41
CA THR A 173 -11.81 12.00 6.68
C THR A 173 -11.96 11.46 8.11
N PRO A 174 -13.15 10.99 8.53
CA PRO A 174 -13.40 10.59 9.92
C PRO A 174 -12.45 9.53 10.46
N GLY A 175 -11.98 8.63 9.58
CA GLY A 175 -11.03 7.56 9.93
C GLY A 175 -9.63 8.03 10.33
N GLN A 176 -9.27 9.29 10.04
CA GLN A 176 -7.93 9.82 10.35
C GLN A 176 -7.83 10.45 11.75
N ARG A 177 -8.90 10.42 12.56
CA ARG A 177 -8.91 10.99 13.92
C ARG A 177 -7.74 10.49 14.80
N ALA A 178 -7.51 9.18 14.80
CA ALA A 178 -6.42 8.60 15.58
C ALA A 178 -5.05 8.98 14.99
N ALA A 179 -4.93 8.97 13.65
CA ALA A 179 -3.68 9.23 12.95
C ALA A 179 -3.20 10.70 13.11
N VAL A 180 -4.13 11.66 13.22
CA VAL A 180 -3.79 13.08 13.40
C VAL A 180 -3.57 13.48 14.87
N SER A 181 -3.86 12.60 15.82
CA SER A 181 -3.83 12.91 17.26
C SER A 181 -2.47 13.38 17.78
N GLY A 182 -1.38 12.72 17.34
CA GLY A 182 -0.01 13.10 17.70
C GLY A 182 0.34 14.51 17.23
N PHE A 183 -0.10 14.88 16.02
CA PHE A 183 0.13 16.20 15.47
C PHE A 183 -0.72 17.28 16.17
N VAL A 184 -1.97 16.99 16.52
CA VAL A 184 -2.80 17.91 17.33
C VAL A 184 -2.15 18.18 18.69
N ARG A 185 -1.60 17.15 19.33
CA ARG A 185 -0.82 17.31 20.58
C ARG A 185 0.41 18.18 20.37
N TYR A 186 1.14 17.97 19.27
CA TYR A 186 2.28 18.81 18.90
C TYR A 186 1.87 20.29 18.72
N LEU A 187 0.78 20.57 17.99
CA LEU A 187 0.25 21.93 17.80
C LEU A 187 -0.08 22.60 19.14
N ARG A 188 -0.74 21.89 20.05
CA ARG A 188 -1.06 22.42 21.38
C ARG A 188 0.20 22.76 22.17
N ASN A 189 1.17 21.84 22.19
CA ASN A 189 2.36 21.98 23.01
C ASN A 189 3.36 23.02 22.49
N VAL A 190 3.54 23.10 21.17
CA VAL A 190 4.58 23.92 20.54
C VAL A 190 4.03 25.25 20.01
N HIS A 191 2.78 25.27 19.56
CA HIS A 191 2.15 26.45 18.97
C HIS A 191 1.05 27.05 19.85
N GLY A 192 0.82 26.51 21.05
CA GLY A 192 -0.18 27.02 21.99
C GLY A 192 -1.62 26.95 21.46
N SER A 193 -1.88 26.14 20.44
CA SER A 193 -3.18 26.10 19.77
C SER A 193 -4.23 25.43 20.66
N ASP A 194 -5.36 26.12 20.88
CA ASP A 194 -6.51 25.56 21.59
C ASP A 194 -7.31 24.63 20.67
N ILE A 195 -6.76 23.44 20.45
CA ILE A 195 -7.33 22.41 19.57
C ILE A 195 -7.56 21.13 20.39
N ALA A 196 -8.77 20.62 20.30
CA ALA A 196 -9.19 19.36 20.91
C ALA A 196 -9.60 18.35 19.83
N LEU A 197 -9.21 17.09 20.01
CA LEU A 197 -9.73 16.03 19.17
C LEU A 197 -11.23 15.86 19.45
N PRO A 198 -12.10 15.98 18.44
CA PRO A 198 -13.53 15.82 18.64
C PRO A 198 -13.85 14.39 19.11
N LYS A 199 -14.91 14.26 19.92
CA LYS A 199 -15.43 12.94 20.32
C LYS A 199 -15.95 12.22 19.07
N VAL A 200 -15.83 10.89 19.06
CA VAL A 200 -16.38 10.09 17.97
C VAL A 200 -17.90 10.22 17.97
N ASN A 201 -18.47 10.74 16.89
CA ASN A 201 -19.91 10.78 16.71
C ASN A 201 -20.38 9.45 16.10
N GLU A 202 -20.72 8.48 16.95
CA GLU A 202 -21.14 7.14 16.53
C GLU A 202 -22.33 7.14 15.57
N ILE A 203 -23.26 8.10 15.74
CA ILE A 203 -24.44 8.25 14.88
C ILE A 203 -24.00 8.65 13.47
N LYS A 204 -23.13 9.66 13.35
CA LYS A 204 -22.59 10.10 12.05
C LYS A 204 -21.75 9.02 11.38
N VAL A 205 -20.97 8.25 12.15
CA VAL A 205 -20.20 7.09 11.62
C VAL A 205 -21.12 6.01 11.06
N LYS A 206 -22.19 5.64 11.78
CA LYS A 206 -23.18 4.67 11.30
C LYS A 206 -23.89 5.18 10.04
N SER A 207 -24.29 6.45 10.02
CA SER A 207 -24.93 7.09 8.86
C SER A 207 -24.02 7.08 7.63
N ASN A 208 -22.76 7.51 7.77
CA ASN A 208 -21.79 7.51 6.67
C ASN A 208 -21.48 6.11 6.16
N ARG A 209 -21.36 5.12 7.06
CA ARG A 209 -21.19 3.71 6.67
C ARG A 209 -22.39 3.22 5.86
N LYS A 210 -23.61 3.57 6.27
CA LYS A 210 -24.83 3.22 5.55
C LYS A 210 -24.86 3.86 4.16
N LYS A 211 -24.55 5.16 4.04
CA LYS A 211 -24.45 5.87 2.74
C LYS A 211 -23.40 5.28 1.81
N ALA A 212 -22.23 4.88 2.33
CA ALA A 212 -21.19 4.25 1.52
C ALA A 212 -21.62 2.89 0.97
N LEU A 213 -22.31 2.09 1.79
CA LEU A 213 -22.87 0.80 1.36
C LEU A 213 -24.01 0.99 0.34
N GLU A 214 -24.85 2.01 0.51
CA GLU A 214 -25.89 2.39 -0.45
C GLU A 214 -25.31 2.78 -1.81
N ALA A 215 -24.29 3.66 -1.81
CA ALA A 215 -23.61 4.05 -3.04
C ALA A 215 -22.96 2.86 -3.75
N GLU A 216 -22.35 1.93 -3.00
CA GLU A 216 -21.77 0.71 -3.56
C GLU A 216 -22.84 -0.24 -4.12
N MET A 217 -24.00 -0.37 -3.46
CA MET A 217 -25.13 -1.12 -4.02
C MET A 217 -25.62 -0.51 -5.33
N LEU A 218 -25.80 0.81 -5.40
CA LEU A 218 -26.22 1.50 -6.62
C LEU A 218 -25.24 1.32 -7.77
N LEU A 219 -23.93 1.28 -7.49
CA LEU A 219 -22.92 0.97 -8.49
C LEU A 219 -23.04 -0.48 -8.98
N LEU A 220 -23.20 -1.45 -8.08
CA LEU A 220 -23.37 -2.85 -8.44
C LEU A 220 -24.65 -3.10 -9.24
N MET A 221 -25.73 -2.37 -8.98
CA MET A 221 -26.97 -2.47 -9.78
C MET A 221 -26.79 -2.04 -11.23
N ARG A 222 -25.82 -1.15 -11.50
CA ARG A 222 -25.54 -0.63 -12.85
C ARG A 222 -24.47 -1.44 -13.59
N GLU A 223 -23.79 -2.37 -12.91
CA GLU A 223 -22.86 -3.28 -13.57
C GLU A 223 -23.66 -4.37 -14.30
N PRO A 224 -23.34 -4.70 -15.58
CA PRO A 224 -23.83 -5.92 -16.22
C PRO A 224 -23.18 -7.13 -15.54
N GLY A 225 -23.73 -7.47 -14.38
CA GLY A 225 -23.15 -8.37 -13.42
C GLY A 225 -23.71 -9.77 -13.54
N GLU A 226 -22.97 -10.66 -14.18
CA GLU A 226 -23.29 -12.09 -14.23
C GLU A 226 -22.22 -12.93 -13.50
N GLY A 227 -22.64 -14.12 -13.03
CA GLY A 227 -21.76 -15.11 -12.43
C GLY A 227 -21.51 -14.98 -10.92
N GLU A 228 -20.87 -15.99 -10.34
CA GLU A 228 -20.68 -16.11 -8.89
C GLU A 228 -19.91 -14.96 -8.25
N ALA A 229 -18.93 -14.38 -8.96
CA ALA A 229 -18.13 -13.29 -8.44
C ALA A 229 -18.96 -12.01 -8.23
N PHE A 230 -19.91 -11.75 -9.12
CA PHE A 230 -20.86 -10.66 -8.95
C PHE A 230 -21.83 -10.95 -7.80
N ILE A 231 -22.42 -12.14 -7.76
CA ILE A 231 -23.36 -12.54 -6.69
C ILE A 231 -22.70 -12.44 -5.31
N ARG A 232 -21.44 -12.88 -5.17
CA ARG A 232 -20.68 -12.74 -3.90
C ARG A 232 -20.47 -11.28 -3.48
N ARG A 233 -20.16 -10.39 -4.44
CA ARG A 233 -20.04 -8.95 -4.17
C ARG A 233 -21.39 -8.37 -3.74
N TRP A 234 -22.46 -8.69 -4.46
CA TRP A 234 -23.82 -8.26 -4.13
C TRP A 234 -24.26 -8.71 -2.73
N VAL A 235 -24.15 -10.01 -2.43
CA VAL A 235 -24.48 -10.58 -1.11
C VAL A 235 -23.67 -9.91 0.00
N SER A 236 -22.37 -9.68 -0.22
CA SER A 236 -21.48 -8.99 0.72
C SER A 236 -21.94 -7.58 1.07
N VAL A 237 -22.33 -6.79 0.07
CA VAL A 237 -22.78 -5.40 0.29
C VAL A 237 -24.21 -5.38 0.84
N ALA A 238 -25.12 -6.19 0.32
CA ALA A 238 -26.53 -6.23 0.72
C ALA A 238 -26.70 -6.70 2.18
N LEU A 239 -25.99 -7.75 2.61
CA LEU A 239 -26.01 -8.19 4.00
C LEU A 239 -25.42 -7.12 4.95
N ALA A 240 -24.40 -6.40 4.50
CA ALA A 240 -23.83 -5.31 5.29
C ALA A 240 -24.78 -4.11 5.39
N TYR A 241 -25.55 -3.83 4.34
CA TYR A 241 -26.49 -2.72 4.29
C TYR A 241 -27.78 -2.99 5.06
N PHE A 242 -28.48 -4.09 4.74
CA PHE A 242 -29.80 -4.40 5.31
C PHE A 242 -29.71 -5.02 6.72
N HIS A 243 -28.67 -5.81 6.99
CA HIS A 243 -28.57 -6.61 8.21
C HIS A 243 -27.40 -6.21 9.11
N GLY A 244 -26.62 -5.20 8.72
CA GLY A 244 -25.49 -4.68 9.51
C GLY A 244 -24.31 -5.64 9.64
N LEU A 245 -24.28 -6.74 8.89
CA LEU A 245 -23.24 -7.76 8.97
C LEU A 245 -21.90 -7.26 8.41
N PRO A 246 -20.76 -7.80 8.86
CA PRO A 246 -19.47 -7.49 8.24
C PRO A 246 -19.42 -7.98 6.78
N LYS A 247 -18.94 -7.16 5.84
CA LYS A 247 -18.82 -7.52 4.41
C LYS A 247 -18.07 -8.85 4.16
N LYS A 248 -17.05 -9.13 4.99
CA LYS A 248 -16.30 -10.39 4.94
C LYS A 248 -17.15 -11.65 5.13
N VAL A 249 -18.31 -11.54 5.78
CA VAL A 249 -19.25 -12.65 5.97
C VAL A 249 -19.91 -12.99 4.65
N GLY A 250 -20.43 -11.99 3.91
CA GLY A 250 -21.05 -12.25 2.62
C GLY A 250 -20.08 -12.72 1.53
N LEU A 251 -18.78 -12.44 1.66
CA LEU A 251 -17.75 -13.01 0.77
C LEU A 251 -17.52 -14.52 0.98
N ARG A 252 -17.93 -15.07 2.14
CA ARG A 252 -17.80 -16.50 2.48
C ARG A 252 -19.01 -17.33 2.10
N VAL A 253 -20.10 -16.68 1.71
CA VAL A 253 -21.34 -17.34 1.28
C VAL A 253 -21.06 -18.09 -0.04
N ILE A 254 -21.40 -19.36 -0.06
CA ILE A 254 -21.28 -20.24 -1.24
C ILE A 254 -22.65 -20.34 -1.93
N GLY A 255 -22.69 -20.66 -3.22
CA GLY A 255 -23.94 -20.72 -3.99
C GLY A 255 -25.03 -21.59 -3.36
N GLY A 256 -24.68 -22.69 -2.67
CA GLY A 256 -25.64 -23.55 -1.96
C GLY A 256 -26.34 -22.91 -0.75
N ASP A 257 -25.79 -21.80 -0.24
CA ASP A 257 -26.36 -21.04 0.86
C ASP A 257 -27.30 -19.92 0.39
N ILE A 258 -27.47 -19.76 -0.92
CA ILE A 258 -28.29 -18.72 -1.55
C ILE A 258 -29.48 -19.38 -2.23
N ILE A 259 -30.69 -19.00 -1.82
CA ILE A 259 -31.93 -19.57 -2.32
C ILE A 259 -32.78 -18.45 -2.91
N ALA A 260 -33.31 -18.65 -4.11
CA ALA A 260 -34.26 -17.69 -4.68
C ALA A 260 -35.54 -17.63 -3.83
N SER A 261 -35.97 -16.42 -3.50
CA SER A 261 -37.26 -16.16 -2.84
C SER A 261 -38.34 -15.94 -3.91
N PRO A 262 -39.61 -16.28 -3.63
CA PRO A 262 -40.73 -16.00 -4.54
C PRO A 262 -40.92 -14.51 -4.88
N ASP A 263 -40.48 -13.61 -4.00
CA ASP A 263 -40.72 -12.16 -4.09
C ASP A 263 -39.55 -11.38 -4.74
N ASP A 264 -38.90 -11.93 -5.77
CA ASP A 264 -37.71 -11.34 -6.42
C ASP A 264 -36.55 -11.02 -5.45
N GLY A 265 -36.47 -11.80 -4.36
CA GLY A 265 -35.41 -11.73 -3.37
C GLY A 265 -34.48 -12.94 -3.41
N LEU A 266 -33.40 -12.88 -2.64
CA LEU A 266 -32.52 -13.99 -2.31
C LEU A 266 -32.53 -14.20 -0.80
N ILE A 267 -32.67 -15.45 -0.37
CA ILE A 267 -32.51 -15.87 1.01
C ILE A 267 -31.09 -16.41 1.16
N VAL A 268 -30.31 -15.79 2.03
CA VAL A 268 -28.94 -16.20 2.35
C VAL A 268 -28.92 -16.90 3.71
N ARG A 269 -28.42 -18.14 3.74
CA ARG A 269 -28.24 -18.94 4.95
C ARG A 269 -26.84 -18.73 5.52
N LEU A 270 -26.76 -18.27 6.76
CA LEU A 270 -25.49 -18.01 7.45
C LEU A 270 -25.64 -18.39 8.92
N ASP A 271 -24.77 -19.29 9.41
CA ASP A 271 -24.71 -19.72 10.82
C ASP A 271 -26.09 -20.12 11.40
N GLY A 272 -26.89 -20.85 10.61
CA GLY A 272 -28.23 -21.30 11.00
C GLY A 272 -29.32 -20.23 10.97
N ARG A 273 -29.01 -19.01 10.51
CA ARG A 273 -29.98 -17.91 10.30
C ARG A 273 -30.22 -17.68 8.82
N GLN A 274 -31.40 -17.14 8.51
CA GLN A 274 -31.80 -16.77 7.15
C GLN A 274 -31.90 -15.25 7.05
N TYR A 275 -31.31 -14.70 5.99
CA TYR A 275 -31.30 -13.27 5.70
C TYR A 275 -31.87 -13.03 4.31
N TRP A 276 -32.93 -12.24 4.23
CA TRP A 276 -33.49 -11.83 2.94
C TRP A 276 -32.73 -10.61 2.40
N ILE A 277 -32.37 -10.63 1.12
CA ILE A 277 -31.81 -9.49 0.38
C ILE A 277 -32.51 -9.37 -0.97
N PRO A 278 -32.62 -8.17 -1.57
CA PRO A 278 -33.18 -8.01 -2.91
C PRO A 278 -32.28 -8.68 -3.96
N ARG A 279 -32.88 -9.19 -5.03
CA ARG A 279 -32.14 -9.64 -6.22
C ARG A 279 -31.78 -8.42 -7.08
N VAL A 280 -30.61 -8.44 -7.72
CA VAL A 280 -30.32 -7.54 -8.83
C VAL A 280 -30.89 -8.19 -10.08
N ALA A 281 -31.94 -7.61 -10.64
CA ALA A 281 -32.33 -7.93 -12.01
C ALA A 281 -31.29 -7.29 -12.94
N PRO A 282 -30.80 -7.98 -13.99
CA PRO A 282 -30.13 -7.29 -15.06
C PRO A 282 -31.12 -6.29 -15.66
N ASP A 283 -30.70 -5.04 -15.85
CA ASP A 283 -31.47 -4.06 -16.60
C ASP A 283 -31.81 -4.68 -17.97
N VAL A 284 -33.10 -4.72 -18.30
CA VAL A 284 -33.63 -5.16 -19.61
C VAL A 284 -33.28 -4.13 -20.68
#